data_AF-A5VKK1-F1
#
_entry.id   AF-A5VKK1-F1
#
_cell.length_a   1.000
_cell.length_b   1.000
_cell.length_c   1.000
_cell.angle_alpha   90.00
_cell.angle_beta   90.00
_cell.angle_gamma   90.00
#
_symmetry.space_group_name_H-M   'P 1'
#
loop_
_entity.id
_entity.type
_entity.pdbx_description
1 polymer ?
#
loop_
_entity_poly.entity_id
_entity_poly.type
_entity_poly.pdbx_seq_one_letter_code
_entity_poly.pdbx_strand_id
1 'polypeptide(L)' 'MPTKQTQYNKKWVDTHKQRAKYLSDRSRSRSFIRNQATLEDIEEFTKLLAKRKEELQ' A
#
# COMPACT_ATOMS: atom_id res chain seq x y z
N MET A 1 -4.23 -7.01 -35.21
CA MET A 1 -4.84 -8.02 -34.31
C MET A 1 -4.00 -8.13 -33.04
N PRO A 2 -4.48 -7.74 -31.85
CA PRO A 2 -3.70 -7.92 -30.62
C PRO A 2 -3.58 -9.42 -30.30
N THR A 3 -2.36 -9.94 -30.29
CA THR A 3 -2.05 -11.35 -30.03
C THR A 3 -2.31 -11.71 -28.56
N LYS A 4 -2.66 -12.97 -28.28
CA LYS A 4 -2.96 -13.49 -26.92
C LYS A 4 -1.87 -13.17 -25.87
N GLN A 5 -0.62 -12.96 -26.31
CA GLN A 5 0.51 -12.56 -25.47
C GLN A 5 0.36 -11.13 -24.88
N THR A 6 -0.28 -10.19 -25.60
CA THR A 6 -0.45 -8.81 -25.12
C THR A 6 -1.42 -8.72 -23.94
N GLN A 7 -2.43 -9.59 -23.89
CA GLN A 7 -3.41 -9.62 -22.79
C GLN A 7 -2.80 -10.20 -21.50
N TYR A 8 -1.92 -11.20 -21.63
CA TYR A 8 -1.24 -11.81 -20.48
C TYR A 8 -0.19 -10.86 -19.88
N ASN A 9 0.57 -10.15 -20.72
CA ASN A 9 1.50 -9.11 -20.28
C ASN A 9 0.77 -7.96 -19.56
N LYS A 10 -0.44 -7.58 -19.99
CA LYS A 10 -1.22 -6.54 -19.31
C LYS A 10 -1.58 -6.90 -17.87
N LYS A 11 -2.03 -8.14 -17.62
CA LYS A 11 -2.33 -8.59 -16.24
C LYS A 11 -1.06 -8.66 -15.37
N TRP A 12 0.05 -9.11 -15.95
CA TRP A 12 1.33 -9.16 -15.24
C TRP A 12 1.85 -7.75 -14.91
N VAL A 13 1.77 -6.81 -15.85
CA VAL A 13 2.15 -5.41 -15.65
C VAL A 13 1.23 -4.72 -14.64
N ASP A 14 -0.08 -4.97 -14.68
CA ASP A 14 -1.03 -4.36 -13.75
C ASP A 14 -0.84 -4.87 -12.32
N THR A 15 -0.70 -6.19 -12.14
CA THR A 15 -0.39 -6.79 -10.84
C THR A 15 0.98 -6.33 -10.30
N HIS A 16 1.99 -6.17 -11.16
CA HIS A 16 3.27 -5.60 -10.78
C HIS A 16 3.16 -4.12 -10.39
N LYS A 17 2.33 -3.35 -11.10
CA LYS A 17 2.09 -1.93 -10.79
C LYS A 17 1.38 -1.76 -9.46
N GLN A 18 0.37 -2.57 -9.17
CA GLN A 18 -0.32 -2.57 -7.87
C GLN A 18 0.64 -2.96 -6.74
N ARG A 19 1.45 -4.00 -6.93
CA ARG A 19 2.45 -4.42 -5.94
C ARG A 19 3.53 -3.36 -5.72
N ALA A 20 4.03 -2.74 -6.78
CA ALA A 20 5.01 -1.66 -6.70
C ALA A 20 4.43 -0.44 -5.97
N LYS A 21 3.19 -0.07 -6.28
CA LYS A 21 2.46 1.00 -5.59
C LYS A 21 2.32 0.70 -4.09
N TYR A 22 1.87 -0.51 -3.74
CA TYR A 22 1.78 -0.95 -2.34
C TYR A 22 3.12 -0.85 -1.61
N LEU A 23 4.22 -1.27 -2.22
CA LEU A 23 5.56 -1.17 -1.62
C LEU A 23 6.00 0.28 -1.44
N SER A 24 5.74 1.13 -2.43
CA SER A 24 6.04 2.56 -2.37
C SER A 24 5.27 3.26 -1.26
N ASP A 25 3.95 3.05 -1.20
CA ASP A 25 3.07 3.60 -0.18
C ASP A 25 3.53 3.15 1.21
N ARG A 26 3.80 1.84 1.38
CA ARG A 26 4.30 1.28 2.65
C ARG A 26 5.64 1.91 3.09
N SER A 27 6.57 2.10 2.16
CA SER A 27 7.86 2.73 2.45
C SER A 27 7.68 4.19 2.89
N ARG A 28 6.81 4.92 2.18
CA ARG A 28 6.51 6.33 2.47
C ARG A 28 5.84 6.49 3.83
N SER A 29 4.85 5.67 4.15
CA SER A 29 4.20 5.65 5.47
C SER A 29 5.19 5.34 6.59
N ARG A 30 6.09 4.37 6.39
CA ARG A 30 7.17 4.08 7.37
C ARG A 30 8.06 5.28 7.63
N SER A 31 8.50 5.95 6.57
CA SER A 31 9.35 7.14 6.69
C SER A 31 8.63 8.27 7.42
N PHE A 32 7.36 8.49 7.09
CA PHE A 32 6.51 9.50 7.74
C PHE A 32 6.40 9.25 9.25
N ILE A 33 5.98 8.03 9.64
CA ILE A 33 5.83 7.65 11.06
C ILE A 33 7.15 7.80 11.83
N ARG A 34 8.29 7.49 11.21
CA ARG A 34 9.59 7.53 11.90
C ARG A 34 10.15 8.94 12.03
N ASN A 35 9.98 9.79 11.02
CA ASN A 35 10.75 11.02 10.87
C ASN A 35 9.92 12.30 10.92
N GLN A 36 8.61 12.23 10.70
CA GLN A 36 7.75 13.41 10.51
C GLN A 36 6.52 13.43 11.42
N ALA A 37 5.99 12.26 11.80
CA ALA A 37 4.78 12.16 12.60
C ALA A 37 4.94 12.82 13.98
N THR A 38 3.93 13.59 14.36
CA THR A 38 3.78 14.18 15.68
C THR A 38 3.14 13.20 16.67
N LEU A 39 3.12 13.53 17.96
CA LEU A 39 2.46 12.70 18.98
C LEU A 39 0.97 12.48 18.69
N GLU A 40 0.26 13.53 18.25
CA GLU A 40 -1.14 13.45 17.84
C GLU A 40 -1.34 12.48 16.66
N ASP A 41 -0.47 12.57 15.64
CA ASP A 41 -0.51 11.65 14.49
C ASP A 41 -0.32 10.19 14.93
N ILE A 42 0.61 9.92 15.85
CA ILE A 42 0.85 8.57 16.36
C ILE A 42 -0.36 8.03 17.11
N GLU A 43 -1.02 8.85 17.93
CA GLU A 43 -2.25 8.46 18.63
C GLU A 43 -3.39 8.16 17.64
N GLU A 44 -3.57 9.01 16.62
CA GLU A 44 -4.56 8.79 15.57
C GLU A 44 -4.28 7.49 14.80
N PHE A 45 -3.04 7.29 14.35
CA PHE A 45 -2.64 6.09 13.62
C PHE A 45 -2.83 4.82 14.45
N THR A 46 -2.61 4.89 15.75
CA THR A 46 -2.82 3.75 16.65
C THR A 46 -4.30 3.36 16.69
N LYS A 47 -5.21 4.33 16.76
CA LYS A 47 -6.67 4.10 16.69
C LYS A 47 -7.08 3.52 15.34
N LEU A 48 -6.57 4.06 14.24
CA LEU A 48 -6.83 3.57 12.89
C LEU A 48 -6.34 2.12 12.71
N LEU A 49 -5.14 1.81 13.21
CA LEU A 49 -4.57 0.46 13.15
C LEU A 49 -5.36 -0.55 14.01
N ALA A 50 -5.87 -0.13 15.17
CA ALA A 50 -6.72 -0.99 16.00
C ALA A 50 -7.98 -1.40 15.25
N LYS A 51 -8.73 -0.42 14.71
CA LYS A 51 -9.93 -0.69 13.90
C LYS A 51 -9.63 -1.56 12.68
N ARG A 52 -8.51 -1.30 11.98
CA ARG A 52 -8.14 -2.09 10.80
C ARG A 52 -7.78 -3.55 11.14
N LYS A 53 -7.23 -3.81 12.33
CA LYS A 53 -6.97 -5.18 12.80
C LYS A 53 -8.28 -5.92 13.05
N GLU A 54 -9.25 -5.28 13.68
CA GLU A 54 -10.58 -5.87 13.92
C GLU A 54 -11.28 -6.24 12.61
N GLU A 55 -11.21 -5.39 11.58
CA GLU A 55 -11.78 -5.68 10.26
C GLU A 55 -11.07 -6.81 9.48
N LEU A 56 -9.86 -7.20 9.91
CA LEU A 56 -9.05 -8.23 9.24
C LEU A 56 -9.03 -9.56 10.01
N GLN A 57 -9.61 -9.61 11.22
CA GLN A 57 -9.83 -10.83 12.00
C GLN A 57 -11.10 -11.55 11.55
#